data_AF-A0A7S2G2U4-F1
#
_entry.id   AF-A0A7S2G2U4-F1
#
_cell.length_a   1.000
_cell.length_b   1.000
_cell.length_c   1.000
_cell.angle_alpha   90.00
_cell.angle_beta   90.00
_cell.angle_gamma   90.00
#
_symmetry.space_group_name_H-M   'P 1'
#
loop_
_entity.id
_entity.type
_entity.pdbx_description
1 polymer ?
#
loop_
_entity_poly.entity_id
_entity_poly.type
_entity_poly.pdbx_seq_one_letter_code
_entity_poly.pdbx_strand_id
1 'polypeptide(L)'
;MAHKTADGQFEHAPISLEATPYPQQQYIRAVQLAPVFNTLVENISQQPEWLLETLAPVEGHDKFTSQLLDLMRDVMKSGGEKQHLHLGMHRSDYMLHQPPTAEGEATPPMGLLQVELNTI
;
A
#
# COMPACT_ATOMS: atom_id res chain seq x y z
N MET A 1 -18.79 -13.82 -4.99
CA MET A 1 -18.10 -12.82 -5.82
C MET A 1 -17.88 -13.47 -7.19
N ALA A 2 -18.27 -12.80 -8.28
CA ALA A 2 -18.19 -13.38 -9.61
C ALA A 2 -17.06 -12.72 -10.42
N HIS A 3 -16.27 -13.52 -11.13
CA HIS A 3 -15.28 -13.07 -12.09
C HIS A 3 -15.89 -13.16 -13.50
N LYS A 4 -15.63 -12.16 -14.35
CA LYS A 4 -16.09 -12.17 -15.74
C LYS A 4 -14.98 -12.74 -16.62
N THR A 5 -15.28 -13.86 -17.26
CA THR A 5 -14.41 -14.54 -18.21
C THR A 5 -14.23 -13.75 -19.51
N ALA A 6 -13.19 -14.08 -20.28
CA ALA A 6 -12.88 -13.40 -21.54
C ALA A 6 -14.00 -13.52 -22.60
N ASP A 7 -14.75 -14.63 -22.59
CA ASP A 7 -15.91 -14.88 -23.44
C ASP A 7 -17.21 -14.26 -22.89
N GLY A 8 -17.13 -13.57 -21.75
CA GLY A 8 -18.21 -12.75 -21.20
C GLY A 8 -19.14 -13.46 -20.23
N GLN A 9 -18.84 -14.70 -19.86
CA GLN A 9 -19.58 -15.46 -18.84
C GLN A 9 -19.11 -15.10 -17.42
N PHE A 10 -19.89 -15.48 -16.41
CA PHE A 10 -19.53 -15.29 -15.01
C PHE A 10 -19.18 -16.62 -14.34
N GLU A 11 -18.06 -16.62 -13.63
CA GLU A 11 -17.60 -17.72 -12.80
C GLU A 11 -17.36 -17.28 -11.35
N HIS A 12 -17.16 -18.22 -10.44
CA HIS A 12 -16.83 -17.88 -9.06
C HIS A 12 -15.42 -17.27 -8.99
N ALA A 13 -15.21 -16.31 -8.08
CA ALA A 13 -13.86 -15.83 -7.77
C ALA A 13 -13.01 -16.98 -7.17
N PRO A 14 -11.70 -17.02 -7.44
CA PRO A 14 -10.81 -18.03 -6.85
C PRO A 14 -10.77 -17.86 -5.33
N ILE A 15 -10.96 -18.96 -4.60
CA ILE A 15 -10.93 -19.00 -3.14
C ILE A 15 -10.12 -20.21 -2.67
N SER A 16 -9.51 -20.12 -1.49
CA SER A 16 -9.01 -21.30 -0.80
C SER A 16 -10.18 -22.13 -0.28
N LEU A 17 -10.04 -23.46 -0.30
CA LEU A 17 -11.07 -24.35 0.25
C LEU A 17 -11.13 -24.25 1.79
N GLU A 18 -9.97 -24.04 2.41
CA GLU A 18 -9.82 -23.88 3.85
C GLU A 18 -9.27 -22.48 4.18
N ALA A 19 -9.56 -22.00 5.39
CA ALA A 19 -8.97 -20.76 5.89
C ALA A 19 -7.51 -20.98 6.27
N THR A 20 -6.63 -20.08 5.84
CA THR A 20 -5.20 -20.13 6.20
C THR A 20 -5.02 -19.82 7.69
N PRO A 21 -4.39 -20.72 8.49
CA PRO A 21 -4.03 -20.41 9.87
C PRO A 21 -3.10 -19.20 9.93
N TYR A 22 -3.42 -18.24 10.79
CA TYR A 22 -2.64 -17.00 10.92
C TYR A 22 -2.35 -16.68 12.40
N PRO A 23 -1.11 -16.28 12.78
CA PRO A 23 -0.79 -15.98 14.17
C PRO A 23 -1.58 -14.78 14.69
N GLN A 24 -2.38 -14.99 15.75
CA GLN A 24 -3.27 -13.98 16.31
C GLN A 24 -2.54 -12.66 16.67
N GLN A 25 -1.35 -12.74 17.25
CA GLN A 25 -0.57 -11.56 17.61
C GLN A 25 -0.19 -10.72 16.39
N GLN A 26 0.19 -11.38 15.28
CA GLN A 26 0.56 -10.67 14.05
C GLN A 26 -0.67 -10.09 13.34
N TYR A 27 -1.83 -10.76 13.42
CA TYR A 27 -3.09 -10.22 12.92
C TYR A 27 -3.47 -8.93 13.66
N ILE A 28 -3.47 -8.97 15.00
CA ILE A 28 -3.78 -7.80 15.84
C ILE A 28 -2.81 -6.66 15.54
N ARG A 29 -1.52 -6.97 15.38
CA ARG A 29 -0.50 -5.98 15.02
C ARG A 29 -0.79 -5.31 13.67
N ALA A 30 -1.15 -6.08 12.64
CA ALA A 30 -1.49 -5.52 11.33
C ALA A 30 -2.70 -4.57 11.42
N VAL A 31 -3.75 -4.96 12.17
CA VAL A 31 -4.94 -4.12 12.40
C VAL A 31 -4.57 -2.82 13.13
N GLN A 32 -3.71 -2.88 14.14
CA GLN A 32 -3.26 -1.69 14.89
C GLN A 32 -2.37 -0.76 14.04
N LEU A 33 -1.63 -1.30 13.07
CA LEU A 33 -0.78 -0.51 12.17
C LEU A 33 -1.58 0.24 11.10
N ALA A 34 -2.77 -0.23 10.72
CA ALA A 34 -3.59 0.40 9.68
C ALA A 34 -3.79 1.93 9.88
N PRO A 35 -4.28 2.44 11.03
CA PRO A 35 -4.44 3.88 11.24
C PRO A 35 -3.10 4.65 11.27
N VAL A 36 -2.00 3.99 11.63
CA VAL A 36 -0.66 4.60 11.62
C VAL A 36 -0.21 4.83 10.18
N PHE A 37 -0.35 3.83 9.30
CA PHE A 37 -0.06 4.00 7.87
C PHE A 37 -1.00 4.99 7.19
N ASN A 38 -2.28 4.99 7.55
CA ASN A 38 -3.23 5.97 7.00
C ASN A 38 -2.80 7.40 7.34
N THR A 39 -2.45 7.65 8.61
CA THR A 39 -1.94 8.95 9.05
C THR A 39 -0.63 9.33 8.36
N LEU A 40 0.27 8.36 8.17
CA LEU A 40 1.52 8.58 7.45
C LEU A 40 1.28 9.02 6.00
N VAL A 41 0.42 8.30 5.28
CA VAL A 41 0.06 8.61 3.90
C VAL A 41 -0.59 9.98 3.80
N GLU A 42 -1.54 10.28 4.69
CA GLU A 42 -2.18 11.59 4.75
C GLU A 42 -1.14 12.70 4.91
N ASN A 43 -0.30 12.62 5.95
CA ASN A 43 0.71 13.64 6.23
C ASN A 43 1.72 13.84 5.10
N ILE A 44 2.08 12.77 4.39
CA ILE A 44 2.98 12.84 3.22
C ILE A 44 2.24 13.47 2.03
N SER A 45 0.99 13.09 1.79
CA SER A 45 0.19 13.59 0.67
C SER A 45 -0.04 15.10 0.73
N GLN A 46 -0.10 15.66 1.95
CA GLN A 46 -0.24 17.10 2.19
C GLN A 46 1.07 17.90 2.06
N GLN A 47 2.15 17.30 1.54
CA GLN A 47 3.45 17.94 1.35
C GLN A 47 3.87 17.88 -0.14
N PRO A 48 3.21 18.62 -1.03
CA PRO A 48 3.42 18.50 -2.48
C PRO A 48 4.83 18.92 -2.91
N GLU A 49 5.45 19.92 -2.27
CA GLU A 49 6.84 20.30 -2.55
C GLU A 49 7.80 19.15 -2.20
N TRP A 50 7.61 18.50 -1.06
CA TRP A 50 8.42 17.36 -0.64
C TRP A 50 8.26 16.16 -1.59
N LEU A 51 7.02 15.91 -2.04
CA LEU A 51 6.74 14.85 -3.02
C LEU A 51 7.44 15.12 -4.37
N LEU A 52 7.39 16.37 -4.87
CA LEU A 52 8.11 16.76 -6.08
C LEU A 52 9.61 16.55 -5.94
N GLU A 53 10.21 17.01 -4.83
CA GLU A 53 11.64 16.86 -4.58
C GLU A 53 12.04 15.38 -4.48
N THR A 54 11.27 14.58 -3.75
CA THR A 54 11.54 13.16 -3.52
C THR A 54 11.44 12.35 -4.82
N LEU A 55 10.51 12.69 -5.70
CA LEU A 55 10.28 11.99 -6.98
C LEU A 55 11.05 12.59 -8.16
N ALA A 56 11.73 13.72 -7.99
CA ALA A 56 12.54 14.34 -9.05
C ALA A 56 13.58 13.39 -9.69
N PRO A 57 14.26 12.48 -8.96
CA PRO A 57 15.23 11.57 -9.59
C PRO A 57 14.63 10.56 -10.57
N VAL A 58 13.33 10.23 -10.45
CA VAL A 58 12.64 9.31 -11.36
C VAL A 58 11.89 10.04 -12.47
N GLU A 59 11.74 11.35 -12.33
CA GLU A 59 11.15 12.21 -13.35
C GLU A 59 11.99 12.19 -14.63
N GLY A 60 11.34 12.04 -15.79
CA GLY A 60 12.01 11.97 -17.10
C GLY A 60 12.48 10.57 -17.48
N HIS A 61 12.49 9.62 -16.55
CA HIS A 61 12.75 8.21 -16.83
C HIS A 61 11.47 7.41 -17.12
N ASP A 62 10.33 7.87 -16.62
CA ASP A 62 9.01 7.30 -16.90
C ASP A 62 8.01 8.39 -17.31
N LYS A 63 7.44 8.26 -18.51
CA LYS A 63 6.51 9.24 -19.08
C LYS A 63 5.26 9.37 -18.21
N PHE A 64 4.75 8.26 -17.69
CA PHE A 64 3.53 8.26 -16.90
C PHE A 64 3.73 9.03 -15.59
N THR A 65 4.79 8.73 -14.85
CA THR A 65 5.16 9.42 -13.61
C THR A 65 5.39 10.92 -13.85
N SER A 66 6.12 11.29 -14.91
CA SER A 66 6.31 12.72 -15.26
C SER A 66 4.99 13.46 -15.45
N GLN A 67 4.01 12.84 -16.12
CA GLN A 67 2.69 13.46 -16.33
C GLN A 67 1.93 13.67 -15.01
N LEU A 68 2.06 12.75 -14.05
CA LEU A 68 1.46 12.92 -12.73
C LEU A 68 2.11 14.07 -11.93
N LEU A 69 3.43 14.21 -12.00
CA LEU A 69 4.15 15.30 -11.34
C LEU A 69 3.82 16.66 -11.97
N ASP A 70 3.68 16.73 -13.29
CA ASP A 70 3.24 17.95 -13.98
C ASP A 70 1.82 18.36 -13.57
N LEU A 71 0.89 17.39 -13.46
CA LEU A 71 -0.46 17.65 -12.97
C LEU A 71 -0.44 18.25 -11.56
N MET A 72 0.38 17.72 -10.66
CA MET A 72 0.53 18.25 -9.31
C MET A 72 1.04 19.71 -9.33
N ARG A 73 2.04 20.02 -10.16
CA ARG A 73 2.54 21.40 -10.34
C ARG A 73 1.48 22.35 -10.87
N ASP A 74 0.66 21.90 -11.81
CA ASP A 74 -0.39 22.73 -12.41
C ASP A 74 -1.48 23.07 -11.38
N VAL A 75 -1.87 22.11 -10.54
CA VAL A 75 -2.78 22.37 -9.41
C VAL A 75 -2.18 23.41 -8.46
N MET A 76 -0.91 23.28 -8.08
CA MET A 76 -0.22 24.25 -7.22
C MET A 76 -0.21 25.66 -7.83
N LYS A 77 0.14 25.79 -9.12
CA LYS A 77 0.14 27.08 -9.84
C LYS A 77 -1.24 27.71 -9.96
N SER A 78 -2.31 26.90 -9.97
CA SER A 78 -3.71 27.36 -10.05
C SER A 78 -4.27 27.94 -8.74
N GLY A 79 -3.40 28.17 -7.75
CA GLY A 79 -3.78 28.61 -6.41
C GLY A 79 -4.24 27.46 -5.53
N GLY A 80 -3.61 26.28 -5.68
CA GLY A 80 -3.82 25.10 -4.85
C GLY A 80 -5.11 24.34 -5.12
N GLU A 81 -5.30 23.27 -4.34
CA GLU A 81 -6.51 22.43 -4.36
C GLU A 81 -7.78 23.26 -4.08
N LYS A 82 -8.87 22.91 -4.79
CA LYS A 82 -10.20 23.52 -4.56
C LYS A 82 -11.10 22.65 -3.68
N GLN A 83 -10.75 21.37 -3.54
CA GLN A 83 -11.40 20.40 -2.67
C GLN A 83 -10.41 20.02 -1.58
N HIS A 84 -10.79 20.21 -0.32
CA HIS A 84 -9.92 19.96 0.84
C HIS A 84 -10.23 18.63 1.54
N LEU A 85 -11.34 17.98 1.17
CA LEU A 85 -11.71 16.67 1.70
C LEU A 85 -11.12 15.56 0.84
N HIS A 86 -10.33 14.71 1.48
CA HIS A 86 -9.70 13.54 0.88
C HIS A 86 -10.30 12.25 1.46
N LEU A 87 -10.48 11.23 0.63
CA LEU A 87 -10.88 9.89 1.05
C LEU A 87 -9.78 8.90 0.65
N GLY A 88 -9.00 8.48 1.65
CA GLY A 88 -8.00 7.44 1.50
C GLY A 88 -8.58 6.05 1.81
N MET A 89 -8.57 5.15 0.82
CA MET A 89 -8.83 3.71 1.04
C MET A 89 -7.53 2.94 0.83
N HIS A 90 -6.76 2.79 1.92
CA HIS A 90 -5.43 2.22 1.85
C HIS A 90 -5.44 0.72 2.16
N ARG A 91 -4.60 -0.03 1.46
CA ARG A 91 -4.31 -1.44 1.78
C ARG A 91 -2.83 -1.60 2.05
N SER A 92 -2.49 -1.89 3.30
CA SER A 92 -1.15 -2.31 3.70
C SER A 92 -1.06 -3.83 3.62
N ASP A 93 -0.19 -4.32 2.76
CA ASP A 93 0.01 -5.76 2.57
C ASP A 93 1.23 -6.22 3.37
N TYR A 94 1.06 -7.34 4.07
CA TYR A 94 2.08 -7.89 4.98
C TYR A 94 2.37 -9.36 4.68
N MET A 95 3.61 -9.76 4.93
CA MET A 95 4.03 -11.16 4.92
C MET A 95 4.63 -11.55 6.27
N LEU A 96 4.40 -12.80 6.66
CA LEU A 96 5.01 -13.39 7.83
C LEU A 96 6.45 -13.82 7.50
N HIS A 97 7.39 -13.46 8.36
CA HIS A 97 8.79 -13.82 8.21
C HIS A 97 9.26 -14.63 9.42
N GLN A 98 9.74 -15.84 9.17
CA GLN A 98 10.38 -16.69 10.18
C GLN A 98 11.88 -16.74 9.89
N PRO A 99 12.73 -16.12 10.72
CA PRO A 99 14.17 -16.24 10.54
C PRO A 99 14.63 -17.70 10.72
N PRO A 100 15.76 -18.09 10.08
CA PRO A 100 16.36 -19.40 10.29
C PRO A 100 16.63 -19.67 11.78
N THR A 101 16.44 -20.91 12.21
CA THR A 101 16.82 -21.35 13.57
C THR A 101 18.20 -22.01 13.49
N ALA A 102 19.16 -21.54 14.29
CA ALA A 102 20.46 -22.20 14.42
C ALA A 102 20.32 -23.52 15.21
N GLU A 103 21.18 -24.50 14.92
CA GLU A 103 21.17 -25.78 15.64
C GLU A 103 21.43 -25.55 17.14
N GLY A 104 20.52 -26.06 17.98
CA GLY A 104 20.61 -25.93 19.44
C GLY A 104 20.01 -24.64 20.02
N GLU A 105 19.46 -23.74 19.19
CA GLU A 105 18.84 -22.50 19.64
C GLU A 105 17.30 -22.56 19.59
N ALA A 106 16.65 -21.69 20.37
CA ALA A 106 15.21 -21.52 20.31
C ALA A 106 14.82 -20.83 18.99
N THR A 107 13.73 -21.29 18.37
CA THR A 107 13.18 -20.65 17.17
C THR A 107 12.77 -19.19 17.48
N PRO A 108 13.26 -18.20 16.72
CA PRO A 108 12.91 -16.80 16.95
C PRO A 108 11.43 -16.55 16.68
N PRO A 109 10.82 -15.51 17.28
CA PRO A 109 9.43 -15.17 17.00
C PRO A 109 9.26 -14.77 15.54
N MET A 110 8.16 -15.24 14.94
CA MET A 110 7.76 -14.85 13.59
C MET A 110 7.46 -13.34 13.54
N GLY A 111 8.07 -12.64 12.58
CA GLY A 111 7.85 -11.22 12.33
C GLY A 111 6.72 -10.96 11.34
N LEU A 112 6.12 -9.78 11.42
CA LEU A 112 5.21 -9.22 10.42
C LEU A 112 5.97 -8.15 9.64
N LEU A 113 6.23 -8.38 8.36
CA LEU A 113 6.92 -7.43 7.49
C LEU A 113 5.94 -6.83 6.50
N GLN A 114 5.94 -5.51 6.37
CA GLN A 114 5.17 -4.83 5.34
C GLN A 114 5.89 -4.97 4.00
N VAL A 115 5.15 -5.35 2.98
CA VAL A 115 5.69 -5.58 1.63
C VAL A 115 5.15 -4.60 0.61
N GLU A 116 3.95 -4.06 0.82
CA GLU A 116 3.35 -3.09 -0.08
C GLU A 116 2.40 -2.14 0.68
N LEU A 117 2.24 -0.93 0.14
CA LEU A 117 1.25 0.04 0.58
C LEU A 117 0.53 0.59 -0.64
N ASN A 118 -0.72 0.18 -0.81
CA ASN A 118 -1.55 0.56 -1.94
C ASN A 118 -2.48 1.70 -1.55
N THR A 119 -2.43 2.80 -2.31
CA THR A 119 -3.27 3.99 -2.12
C THR A 119 -4.21 4.25 -3.29
N ILE A 120 -4.12 3.45 -4.36
CA ILE A 120 -4.92 3.48 -5.59
C ILE A 120 -5.17 2.06 -6.11
#